data_AF-A0A519QTU0-F1
#
_entry.id   AF-A0A519QTU0-F1
#
_cell.length_a   1.000
_cell.length_b   1.000
_cell.length_c   1.000
_cell.angle_alpha   90.00
_cell.angle_beta   90.00
_cell.angle_gamma   90.00
#
_symmetry.space_group_name_H-M   'P 1'
#
loop_
_entity.id
_entity.type
_entity.pdbx_description
1 polymer ?
#
loop_
_entity_poly.entity_id
_entity_poly.type
_entity_poly.pdbx_seq_one_letter_code
_entity_poly.pdbx_strand_id
1 'polypeptide(L)' 'LKAPPQAVTPPHTPVPFARELESAYLPSADKIEAAVRKLLAWR' A
#
# COMPACT_ATOMS: atom_id res chain seq x y z
N LEU A 1 15.93 14.18 5.90
CA LEU A 1 14.99 13.08 6.23
C LEU A 1 15.81 11.84 6.56
N LYS A 2 15.35 10.97 7.47
CA LYS A 2 16.09 9.75 7.87
C LYS A 2 15.83 8.55 6.94
N ALA A 3 14.81 8.64 6.09
CA ALA A 3 14.44 7.67 5.07
C ALA A 3 13.65 8.39 3.94
N PRO A 4 13.58 7.85 2.71
CA PRO A 4 12.81 8.44 1.62
C PRO A 4 11.30 8.29 1.85
N PRO A 5 10.47 9.27 1.43
CA PRO A 5 9.03 9.10 1.45
C PRO A 5 8.59 7.94 0.54
N GLN A 6 7.57 7.18 0.95
CA GLN A 6 7.00 6.08 0.18
C GLN A 6 5.49 6.26 0.02
N ALA A 7 4.96 5.87 -1.14
CA ALA A 7 3.54 5.89 -1.43
C ALA A 7 2.92 4.50 -1.25
N VAL A 8 1.72 4.45 -0.65
CA VAL A 8 0.90 3.23 -0.58
C VAL A 8 -0.36 3.50 -1.39
N THR A 9 -0.37 3.05 -2.64
CA THR A 9 -1.44 3.30 -3.60
C THR A 9 -2.03 2.00 -4.14
N PRO A 10 -3.25 2.02 -4.69
CA PRO A 10 -3.75 0.91 -5.47
C PRO A 10 -2.80 0.52 -6.63
N PRO A 11 -2.94 -0.70 -7.17
CA PRO A 11 -2.29 -1.10 -8.41
C PRO A 11 -2.63 -0.16 -9.58
N HIS A 12 -1.73 -0.07 -10.57
CA HIS A 12 -1.97 0.71 -11.78
C HIS A 12 -2.89 -0.03 -12.77
N THR A 13 -4.13 -0.21 -12.37
CA THR A 13 -5.20 -0.86 -13.14
C THR A 13 -6.53 -0.17 -12.82
N PRO A 14 -7.55 -0.28 -13.69
CA PRO A 14 -8.89 0.18 -13.35
C PRO A 14 -9.45 -0.52 -12.10
N VAL A 15 -10.41 0.14 -11.43
CA VAL A 15 -11.12 -0.46 -10.29
C VAL A 15 -11.98 -1.64 -10.77
N PRO A 16 -11.90 -2.80 -10.11
CA PRO A 16 -12.73 -3.96 -10.46
C PRO A 16 -14.15 -3.82 -9.92
N PHE A 17 -15.13 -4.43 -10.60
CA PHE A 17 -16.54 -4.38 -10.20
C PHE A 17 -16.87 -5.30 -9.01
N ALA A 18 -16.22 -6.48 -8.93
CA ALA A 18 -16.52 -7.43 -7.87
C ALA A 18 -16.04 -6.91 -6.51
N ARG A 19 -16.92 -6.91 -5.50
CA ARG A 19 -16.64 -6.38 -4.14
C ARG A 19 -15.35 -6.91 -3.52
N GLU A 20 -15.11 -8.22 -3.65
CA GLU A 20 -13.90 -8.85 -3.09
C GLU A 20 -12.62 -8.33 -3.78
N LEU A 21 -12.71 -8.06 -5.08
CA LEU A 21 -11.60 -7.49 -5.84
C LEU A 21 -11.40 -5.99 -5.56
N GLU A 22 -12.49 -5.25 -5.35
CA GLU A 22 -12.40 -3.84 -4.92
C GLU A 22 -11.70 -3.74 -3.56
N SER A 23 -12.08 -4.60 -2.62
CA SER A 23 -11.45 -4.70 -1.30
C SER A 23 -9.95 -5.01 -1.40
N ALA A 24 -9.57 -5.92 -2.31
CA ALA A 24 -8.17 -6.26 -2.55
C ALA A 24 -7.39 -5.14 -3.29
N TYR A 25 -8.05 -4.38 -4.16
CA TYR A 25 -7.49 -3.25 -4.91
C TYR A 25 -7.12 -2.08 -4.00
N LEU A 26 -7.97 -1.78 -3.02
CA LEU A 26 -7.76 -0.65 -2.12
C LEU A 26 -6.53 -0.81 -1.21
N PRO A 27 -5.89 0.30 -0.79
CA PRO A 27 -4.95 0.29 0.32
C PRO A 27 -5.65 -0.21 1.60
N SER A 28 -4.94 -1.00 2.39
CA SER A 28 -5.44 -1.54 3.66
C SER A 28 -4.48 -1.23 4.80
N ALA A 29 -4.95 -1.38 6.04
CA ALA A 29 -4.13 -1.23 7.24
C ALA A 29 -2.87 -2.12 7.18
N ASP A 30 -3.02 -3.38 6.75
CA ASP A 30 -1.91 -4.32 6.63
C ASP A 30 -0.84 -3.84 5.64
N LYS A 31 -1.26 -3.30 4.49
CA LYS A 31 -0.34 -2.75 3.47
C LYS A 31 0.41 -1.52 4.02
N ILE A 32 -0.27 -0.68 4.79
CA ILE A 32 0.34 0.50 5.44
C ILE A 32 1.34 0.05 6.50
N GLU A 33 0.98 -0.89 7.36
CA GLU A 33 1.87 -1.42 8.40
C GLU A 33 3.13 -2.03 7.79
N ALA A 34 2.99 -2.85 6.74
CA ALA A 34 4.11 -3.43 6.02
C ALA A 34 5.04 -2.36 5.43
N ALA A 35 4.48 -1.30 4.84
CA ALA A 35 5.25 -0.17 4.32
C ALA A 35 6.01 0.58 5.42
N VAL A 36 5.36 0.83 6.57
CA VAL A 36 6.00 1.48 7.73
C VAL A 36 7.14 0.63 8.27
N ARG A 37 6.93 -0.68 8.47
CA ARG A 37 7.98 -1.60 8.94
C ARG A 37 9.18 -1.63 7.99
N LYS A 38 8.92 -1.66 6.68
CA LYS A 38 9.97 -1.58 5.65
C LYS A 38 10.72 -0.25 5.70
N LEU A 39 10.00 0.86 5.87
CA LEU A 39 10.61 2.19 5.93
C LEU A 39 11.47 2.39 7.19
N LEU A 40 11.06 1.85 8.33
CA LEU A 40 11.85 1.86 9.57
C LEU A 40 13.14 1.04 9.47
N ALA A 41 13.18 0.04 8.58
CA ALA A 41 14.36 -0.77 8.29
C ALA A 41 15.29 -0.16 7.21
N TRP A 42 15.02 1.07 6.75
CA TRP A 42 15.82 1.75 5.74
C TRP A 42 17.25 2.06 6.24
N ARG A 43 18.27 1.75 5.43
CA ARG A 43 19.70 1.98 5.71
C ARG A 43 20.34 2.83 4.62
#